data_AF-A0A0F9DNL7-F1
#
_entry.id   AF-A0A0F9DNL7-F1
#
_cell.length_a   1.000
_cell.length_b   1.000
_cell.length_c   1.000
_cell.angle_alpha   90.00
_cell.angle_beta   90.00
_cell.angle_gamma   90.00
#
_symmetry.space_group_name_H-M   'P 1'
#
loop_
_entity.id
_entity.type
_entity.pdbx_description
1 polymer ?
#
loop_
_entity_poly.entity_id
_entity_poly.type
_entity_poly.pdbx_seq_one_letter_code
_entity_poly.pdbx_strand_id
1 'polypeptide(L)'
;IRMPANGVSQAGRILLEAKLTQWDLRPLPNDWAWVWQVLGKGEYVGSFPKRVGKYYWQTHNRKLTPAKLSEIGNLASSHTPQADEYFVRFAEDFDWERGQFADPDSCYWTCHSDAKQMILGAGGLTMRLYESDEFRNDNGLARCWLMPSIIRDKQCYIVANGYGLATLQCTRILSVYLDHSYYHKIRLLNNDDPEGELWINGQGSAFLVGPQDVVVNTSEIDLHIEDVDKNLCEVCREPIPEDEVSSYMAPDGDLLCDECFRNNVGNCESCSDEVMIVDLVSHENFDLLCSPCLEHEFPLCGHCSERVPAGEACACQKQETVEVIAN
;
A
#
# COMPACT_ATOMS: atom_id res chain seq x y z
N ILE A 1 22.47 6.52 1.30
CA ILE A 1 22.69 6.03 -0.08
C ILE A 1 22.82 7.24 -0.99
N ARG A 2 23.89 7.34 -1.77
CA ARG A 2 24.07 8.45 -2.72
C ARG A 2 23.67 8.00 -4.11
N MET A 3 22.69 8.67 -4.71
CA MET A 3 22.25 8.40 -6.08
C MET A 3 23.06 9.26 -7.05
N PRO A 4 23.38 8.87 -8.29
CA PRO A 4 24.00 9.78 -9.24
C PRO A 4 23.04 10.95 -9.56
N ALA A 5 23.48 12.21 -9.43
CA ALA A 5 22.74 13.37 -9.90
C ALA A 5 22.55 13.19 -11.38
N ASN A 6 21.33 13.24 -11.89
CA ASN A 6 21.11 12.76 -13.24
C ASN A 6 21.93 13.49 -14.32
N GLY A 7 22.62 14.62 -14.08
CA GLY A 7 23.45 15.33 -15.06
C GLY A 7 24.95 15.01 -15.04
N VAL A 8 25.56 14.85 -16.21
CA VAL A 8 27.03 14.88 -16.39
C VAL A 8 27.49 16.34 -16.27
N SER A 9 28.40 16.61 -15.33
CA SER A 9 28.97 17.94 -15.09
C SER A 9 29.68 18.51 -16.31
N GLN A 10 29.81 19.83 -16.39
CA GLN A 10 30.45 20.51 -17.53
C GLN A 10 31.88 20.00 -17.80
N ALA A 11 32.66 19.72 -16.73
CA ALA A 11 33.98 19.12 -16.86
C ALA A 11 33.93 17.73 -17.51
N GLY A 12 32.95 16.91 -17.13
CA GLY A 12 32.71 15.60 -17.77
C GLY A 12 32.35 15.72 -19.24
N ARG A 13 31.54 16.72 -19.62
CA ARG A 13 31.19 16.98 -21.03
C ARG A 13 32.44 17.27 -21.87
N ILE A 14 33.29 18.18 -21.39
CA ILE A 14 34.55 18.56 -22.07
C ILE A 14 35.45 17.33 -22.26
N LEU A 15 35.60 16.49 -21.22
CA LEU A 15 36.44 15.29 -21.30
C LEU A 15 35.85 14.25 -22.27
N LEU A 16 34.53 14.04 -22.25
CA LEU A 16 33.86 13.15 -23.17
C LEU A 16 33.99 13.63 -24.63
N GLU A 17 33.80 14.92 -24.90
CA GLU A 17 33.96 15.49 -26.25
C GLU A 17 35.40 15.38 -26.76
N ALA A 18 36.38 15.65 -25.89
CA ALA A 18 37.80 15.45 -26.21
C ALA A 18 38.09 13.96 -26.52
N LYS A 19 37.53 13.04 -25.73
CA LYS A 19 37.67 11.60 -25.96
C LYS A 19 37.04 11.14 -27.27
N LEU A 20 35.86 11.64 -27.60
CA LEU A 20 35.18 11.36 -28.86
C LEU A 20 36.00 11.87 -30.05
N THR A 21 36.57 13.07 -29.94
CA THR A 21 37.45 13.66 -30.96
C THR A 21 38.74 12.85 -31.13
N GLN A 22 39.35 12.36 -30.03
CA GLN A 22 40.51 11.47 -30.08
C GLN A 22 40.24 10.18 -30.89
N TRP A 23 38.99 9.72 -30.91
CA TRP A 23 38.56 8.55 -31.68
C TRP A 23 38.09 8.86 -33.09
N ASP A 24 38.35 10.06 -33.60
CA ASP A 24 37.86 10.55 -34.90
C ASP A 24 36.31 10.47 -34.98
N LEU A 25 35.63 10.81 -33.89
CA LEU A 25 34.17 10.91 -33.86
C LEU A 25 33.75 12.37 -33.83
N ARG A 26 32.70 12.70 -34.59
CA ARG A 26 32.09 14.04 -34.56
C ARG A 26 31.53 14.33 -33.16
N PRO A 27 31.53 15.59 -32.68
CA PRO A 27 30.90 15.96 -31.43
C PRO A 27 29.42 15.54 -31.37
N LEU A 28 28.91 15.34 -30.17
CA LEU A 28 27.48 15.16 -29.95
C LEU A 28 26.73 16.46 -30.29
N PRO A 29 25.42 16.39 -30.63
CA PRO A 29 24.61 17.57 -30.88
C PRO A 29 24.65 18.57 -29.71
N ASN A 30 24.57 19.87 -30.00
CA ASN A 30 24.59 20.92 -28.97
C ASN A 30 23.44 20.79 -27.95
N ASP A 31 22.31 20.23 -28.38
CA ASP A 31 21.11 19.94 -27.60
C ASP A 31 21.11 18.52 -26.98
N TRP A 32 22.25 17.81 -27.02
CA TRP A 32 22.35 16.48 -26.43
C TRP A 32 21.99 16.50 -24.94
N ALA A 33 21.08 15.63 -24.53
CA ALA A 33 20.71 15.51 -23.12
C ALA A 33 21.88 14.90 -22.32
N TRP A 34 22.68 15.73 -21.66
CA TRP A 34 23.84 15.34 -20.84
C TRP A 34 23.44 14.81 -19.47
N VAL A 35 22.63 13.76 -19.47
CA VAL A 35 22.16 13.06 -18.27
C VAL A 35 22.61 11.61 -18.24
N TRP A 36 22.92 11.07 -17.07
CA TRP A 36 23.33 9.67 -16.90
C TRP A 36 22.32 8.70 -17.51
N GLN A 37 21.03 8.96 -17.33
CA GLN A 37 19.96 8.11 -17.84
C GLN A 37 18.78 8.92 -18.35
N VAL A 38 18.29 8.59 -19.55
CA VAL A 38 17.01 9.07 -20.08
C VAL A 38 16.03 7.91 -20.05
N LEU A 39 14.82 8.15 -19.53
CA LEU A 39 13.73 7.18 -19.44
C LEU A 39 12.59 7.56 -20.40
N GLY A 40 11.71 6.60 -20.67
CA GLY A 40 10.49 6.84 -21.47
C GLY A 40 10.68 6.60 -22.97
N LYS A 41 9.88 7.29 -23.78
CA LYS A 41 9.90 7.19 -25.25
C LYS A 41 10.70 8.36 -25.83
N GLY A 42 11.60 8.06 -26.77
CA GLY A 42 12.44 9.06 -27.44
C GLY A 42 13.45 8.40 -28.37
N GLU A 43 14.15 9.21 -29.18
CA GLU A 43 15.14 8.70 -30.14
C GLU A 43 16.35 8.08 -29.41
N TYR A 44 16.86 8.76 -28.39
CA TYR A 44 18.01 8.32 -27.59
C TYR A 44 17.60 8.10 -26.12
N VAL A 45 17.20 6.86 -25.80
CA VAL A 45 16.77 6.43 -24.45
C VAL A 45 17.77 5.45 -23.85
N GLY A 46 17.88 5.44 -22.52
CA GLY A 46 18.76 4.54 -21.75
C GLY A 46 19.93 5.25 -21.10
N SER A 47 20.91 4.47 -20.63
CA SER A 47 22.16 4.98 -20.05
C SER A 47 22.95 5.81 -21.06
N PHE A 48 23.69 6.81 -20.58
CA PHE A 48 24.56 7.68 -21.38
C PHE A 48 25.40 6.93 -22.46
N PRO A 49 26.18 5.88 -22.14
CA PRO A 49 26.96 5.16 -23.16
C PRO A 49 26.11 4.51 -24.24
N LYS A 50 24.96 3.90 -23.88
CA LYS A 50 24.03 3.30 -24.86
C LYS A 50 23.47 4.34 -25.82
N ARG A 51 23.10 5.53 -25.29
CA ARG A 51 22.59 6.64 -26.11
C ARG A 51 23.65 7.13 -27.10
N VAL A 52 24.89 7.32 -26.64
CA VAL A 52 26.02 7.70 -27.50
C VAL A 52 26.30 6.64 -28.56
N GLY A 53 26.33 5.36 -28.19
CA GLY A 53 26.50 4.25 -29.13
C GLY A 53 25.41 4.20 -30.20
N LYS A 54 24.15 4.41 -29.80
CA LYS A 54 22.99 4.48 -30.72
C LYS A 54 23.10 5.66 -31.68
N TYR A 55 23.47 6.84 -31.20
CA TYR A 55 23.70 8.04 -32.02
C TYR A 55 24.74 7.80 -33.12
N TYR A 56 25.93 7.29 -32.77
CA TYR A 56 26.95 7.04 -33.79
C TYR A 56 26.58 5.94 -34.77
N TRP A 57 25.84 4.93 -34.32
CA TRP A 57 25.32 3.90 -35.20
C TRP A 57 24.30 4.48 -36.19
N GLN A 58 23.30 5.23 -35.72
CA GLN A 58 22.20 5.71 -36.56
C GLN A 58 22.58 6.90 -37.45
N THR A 59 23.34 7.86 -36.93
CA THR A 59 23.66 9.11 -37.64
C THR A 59 24.92 8.99 -38.51
N HIS A 60 25.90 8.18 -38.07
CA HIS A 60 27.22 8.12 -38.70
C HIS A 60 27.57 6.73 -39.25
N ASN A 61 26.68 5.74 -39.11
CA ASN A 61 26.92 4.34 -39.47
C ASN A 61 28.22 3.78 -38.87
N ARG A 62 28.60 4.23 -37.67
CA ARG A 62 29.82 3.83 -36.96
C ARG A 62 29.46 3.10 -35.66
N LYS A 63 29.73 1.80 -35.62
CA LYS A 63 29.54 0.98 -34.41
C LYS A 63 30.69 1.19 -33.42
N LEU A 64 30.39 1.69 -32.23
CA LEU A 64 31.38 1.78 -31.15
C LEU A 64 31.68 0.39 -30.58
N THR A 65 32.95 0.14 -30.25
CA THR A 65 33.36 -1.11 -29.60
C THR A 65 32.89 -1.12 -28.14
N PRO A 66 32.70 -2.31 -27.53
CA PRO A 66 32.37 -2.42 -26.10
C PRO A 66 33.36 -1.67 -25.20
N ALA A 67 34.67 -1.71 -25.51
CA ALA A 67 35.69 -0.98 -24.77
C ALA A 67 35.46 0.54 -24.79
N LYS A 68 35.14 1.12 -25.96
CA LYS A 68 34.82 2.55 -26.08
C LYS A 68 33.57 2.93 -25.30
N LEU A 69 32.53 2.10 -25.35
CA LEU A 69 31.29 2.31 -24.60
C LEU A 69 31.51 2.25 -23.09
N SER A 70 32.34 1.30 -22.63
CA SER A 70 32.73 1.20 -21.22
C SER A 70 33.48 2.44 -20.75
N GLU A 71 34.42 2.94 -21.56
CA GLU A 71 35.19 4.14 -21.21
C GLU A 71 34.31 5.40 -21.18
N ILE A 72 33.37 5.55 -22.12
CA ILE A 72 32.34 6.60 -22.08
C ILE A 72 31.52 6.50 -20.79
N GLY A 73 31.10 5.29 -20.42
CA GLY A 73 30.33 5.05 -19.20
C GLY A 73 31.11 5.48 -17.95
N ASN A 74 32.37 5.09 -17.84
CA ASN A 74 33.22 5.41 -16.69
C ASN A 74 33.46 6.91 -16.58
N LEU A 75 33.79 7.60 -17.69
CA LEU A 75 34.00 9.05 -17.71
C LEU A 75 32.71 9.81 -17.37
N ALA A 76 31.59 9.41 -17.97
CA ALA A 76 30.31 10.05 -17.66
C ALA A 76 29.96 9.86 -16.18
N SER A 77 30.12 8.65 -15.64
CA SER A 77 29.81 8.33 -14.25
C SER A 77 30.69 9.09 -13.26
N SER A 78 32.01 9.16 -13.47
CA SER A 78 32.93 9.86 -12.57
C SER A 78 32.71 11.37 -12.52
N HIS A 79 32.05 11.92 -13.54
CA HIS A 79 31.72 13.34 -13.66
C HIS A 79 30.22 13.63 -13.52
N THR A 80 29.44 12.63 -13.16
CA THR A 80 28.06 12.81 -12.73
C THR A 80 28.14 13.05 -11.22
N PRO A 81 27.83 14.26 -10.70
CA PRO A 81 27.86 14.51 -9.27
C PRO A 81 27.05 13.41 -8.57
N GLN A 82 27.52 12.89 -7.44
CA GLN A 82 26.63 12.06 -6.63
C GLN A 82 25.57 12.99 -6.04
N ALA A 83 24.31 12.83 -6.47
CA ALA A 83 23.14 13.47 -5.87
C ALA A 83 22.74 12.80 -4.56
N ASP A 84 21.94 13.58 -3.82
CA ASP A 84 20.98 13.23 -2.79
C ASP A 84 21.37 12.01 -1.96
N GLU A 85 21.81 12.30 -0.75
CA GLU A 85 21.99 11.30 0.27
C GLU A 85 20.62 10.92 0.83
N TYR A 86 20.15 9.74 0.44
CA TYR A 86 18.94 9.16 1.00
C TYR A 86 19.29 8.35 2.24
N PHE A 87 18.57 8.60 3.32
CA PHE A 87 18.61 7.73 4.50
C PHE A 87 17.49 6.72 4.38
N VAL A 88 17.81 5.45 4.59
CA VAL A 88 16.86 4.34 4.40
C VAL A 88 16.64 3.65 5.73
N ARG A 89 15.36 3.46 6.08
CA ARG A 89 14.94 2.64 7.20
C ARG A 89 14.06 1.52 6.69
N PHE A 90 14.39 0.30 7.05
CA PHE A 90 13.50 -0.85 6.90
C PHE A 90 12.74 -1.01 8.20
N ALA A 91 11.42 -1.12 8.14
CA ALA A 91 10.60 -1.24 9.33
C ALA A 91 9.53 -2.31 9.14
N GLU A 92 9.40 -3.14 10.18
CA GLU A 92 8.30 -4.09 10.37
C GLU A 92 7.08 -3.39 10.97
N ASP A 93 7.26 -2.24 11.64
CA ASP A 93 6.13 -1.38 11.98
C ASP A 93 5.64 -0.64 10.73
N PHE A 94 4.32 -0.55 10.59
CA PHE A 94 3.65 0.18 9.51
C PHE A 94 2.90 1.39 10.06
N ASP A 95 2.72 1.45 11.37
CA ASP A 95 2.00 2.50 12.08
C ASP A 95 2.96 3.65 12.40
N TRP A 96 2.66 4.81 11.84
CA TRP A 96 3.35 6.06 12.12
C TRP A 96 2.58 6.85 13.16
N GLU A 97 3.20 7.83 13.80
CA GLU A 97 2.44 8.70 14.70
C GLU A 97 1.49 9.59 13.90
N ARG A 98 0.46 10.10 14.61
CA ARG A 98 -0.53 10.97 14.01
C ARG A 98 0.11 12.25 13.46
N GLY A 99 -0.24 12.63 12.24
CA GLY A 99 0.31 13.80 11.53
C GLY A 99 1.57 13.52 10.70
N GLN A 100 2.11 12.31 10.73
CA GLN A 100 3.26 11.95 9.92
C GLN A 100 2.84 11.46 8.51
N PHE A 101 3.78 11.40 7.56
CA PHE A 101 3.50 11.08 6.15
C PHE A 101 2.75 9.75 5.94
N ALA A 102 2.86 8.78 6.87
CA ALA A 102 2.14 7.50 6.83
C ALA A 102 1.25 7.26 8.06
N ASP A 103 0.71 8.33 8.65
CA ASP A 103 -0.27 8.27 9.75
C ASP A 103 -1.33 7.16 9.51
N PRO A 104 -1.67 6.32 10.51
CA PRO A 104 -2.77 5.36 10.45
C PRO A 104 -4.10 5.98 9.99
N ASP A 105 -4.36 7.26 10.26
CA ASP A 105 -5.53 8.01 9.77
C ASP A 105 -5.45 8.33 8.26
N SER A 106 -4.31 8.09 7.61
CA SER A 106 -4.23 8.23 6.15
C SER A 106 -5.11 7.17 5.50
N CYS A 107 -5.92 7.58 4.50
CA CYS A 107 -6.81 6.69 3.72
C CYS A 107 -6.11 5.41 3.22
N TYR A 108 -4.78 5.42 3.19
CA TYR A 108 -3.92 4.34 2.77
C TYR A 108 -4.01 3.07 3.64
N TRP A 109 -4.11 3.22 4.96
CA TRP A 109 -4.17 2.06 5.87
C TRP A 109 -5.59 1.64 6.16
N THR A 110 -6.53 2.57 6.14
CA THR A 110 -7.92 2.33 6.51
C THR A 110 -8.71 1.62 5.41
N CYS A 111 -8.38 1.81 4.13
CA CYS A 111 -9.13 1.15 3.05
C CYS A 111 -8.52 -0.19 2.59
N HIS A 112 -7.31 -0.54 3.05
CA HIS A 112 -6.59 -1.76 2.67
C HIS A 112 -5.86 -2.38 3.87
N SER A 113 -6.50 -2.40 5.04
CA SER A 113 -5.98 -3.01 6.27
C SER A 113 -5.57 -4.47 6.07
N ASP A 114 -6.34 -5.21 5.27
CA ASP A 114 -6.18 -6.65 5.12
C ASP A 114 -4.93 -6.95 4.30
N ALA A 115 -4.77 -6.26 3.15
CA ALA A 115 -3.54 -6.33 2.35
C ALA A 115 -2.28 -5.97 3.17
N LYS A 116 -2.40 -5.04 4.13
CA LYS A 116 -1.31 -4.71 5.05
C LYS A 116 -0.99 -5.88 5.97
N GLN A 117 -1.99 -6.49 6.61
CA GLN A 117 -1.79 -7.64 7.50
C GLN A 117 -1.25 -8.84 6.74
N MET A 118 -1.74 -9.11 5.53
CA MET A 118 -1.22 -10.16 4.65
C MET A 118 0.28 -9.98 4.38
N ILE A 119 0.69 -8.79 3.95
CA ILE A 119 2.12 -8.52 3.66
C ILE A 119 2.95 -8.63 4.93
N LEU A 120 2.45 -8.13 6.07
CA LEU A 120 3.09 -8.24 7.38
C LEU A 120 3.29 -9.69 7.81
N GLY A 121 2.22 -10.50 7.77
CA GLY A 121 2.23 -11.91 8.12
C GLY A 121 3.17 -12.73 7.23
N ALA A 122 3.38 -12.31 5.99
CA ALA A 122 4.34 -12.89 5.07
C ALA A 122 5.81 -12.42 5.29
N GLY A 123 6.08 -11.66 6.35
CA GLY A 123 7.42 -11.11 6.64
C GLY A 123 7.80 -9.92 5.76
N GLY A 124 6.81 -9.26 5.16
CA GLY A 124 6.98 -8.02 4.41
C GLY A 124 7.38 -6.85 5.30
N LEU A 125 8.06 -5.89 4.69
CA LEU A 125 8.64 -4.73 5.33
C LEU A 125 8.15 -3.45 4.63
N THR A 126 8.24 -2.33 5.32
CA THR A 126 8.29 -1.02 4.66
C THR A 126 9.74 -0.61 4.43
N MET A 127 10.04 -0.09 3.23
CA MET A 127 11.24 0.72 3.02
C MET A 127 10.84 2.19 3.07
N ARG A 128 11.48 2.95 3.97
CA ARG A 128 11.25 4.37 4.20
C ARG A 128 12.48 5.17 3.79
N LEU A 129 12.26 6.28 3.11
CA LEU A 129 13.30 7.15 2.57
C LEU A 129 13.20 8.54 3.19
N TYR A 130 14.34 9.13 3.54
CA TYR A 130 14.44 10.46 4.15
C TYR A 130 15.55 11.28 3.45
N GLU A 131 15.39 12.61 3.45
CA GLU A 131 16.38 13.56 2.90
C GLU A 131 17.54 13.86 3.86
N SER A 132 17.37 13.59 5.16
CA SER A 132 18.39 13.79 6.20
C SER A 132 18.44 12.61 7.19
N ASP A 133 19.53 12.51 7.96
CA ASP A 133 19.73 11.47 8.98
C ASP A 133 18.90 11.70 10.25
N GLU A 134 18.26 12.87 10.35
CA GLU A 134 17.35 13.23 11.42
C GLU A 134 16.01 12.51 11.22
N PHE A 135 16.00 11.19 11.44
CA PHE A 135 14.80 10.34 11.44
C PHE A 135 13.68 10.81 12.38
N ARG A 136 13.95 11.84 13.21
CA ARG A 136 13.10 12.38 14.28
C ARG A 136 12.17 13.51 13.83
N ASN A 137 12.40 14.11 12.68
CA ASN A 137 11.59 15.26 12.24
C ASN A 137 10.36 14.85 11.41
N ASP A 138 10.03 13.55 11.33
CA ASP A 138 8.83 13.01 10.67
C ASP A 138 8.62 13.36 9.19
N ASN A 139 9.60 14.03 8.58
CA ASN A 139 9.63 14.41 7.17
C ASN A 139 10.10 13.24 6.32
N GLY A 140 9.32 12.15 6.32
CA GLY A 140 9.52 11.05 5.37
C GLY A 140 9.38 11.57 3.94
N LEU A 141 10.38 11.28 3.10
CA LEU A 141 10.38 11.65 1.68
C LEU A 141 9.52 10.69 0.87
N ALA A 142 9.70 9.39 1.10
CA ALA A 142 9.04 8.35 0.33
C ALA A 142 8.97 7.03 1.09
N ARG A 143 8.11 6.15 0.60
CA ARG A 143 7.96 4.78 1.11
C ARG A 143 7.58 3.81 0.02
N CYS A 144 7.82 2.53 0.23
CA CYS A 144 7.27 1.44 -0.57
C CYS A 144 7.18 0.14 0.23
N TRP A 145 6.35 -0.79 -0.24
CA TRP A 145 6.39 -2.17 0.25
C TRP A 145 7.66 -2.86 -0.23
N LEU A 146 8.17 -3.68 0.65
CA LEU A 146 9.32 -4.52 0.40
C LEU A 146 8.99 -5.93 0.87
N MET A 147 8.85 -6.86 -0.06
CA MET A 147 8.60 -8.27 0.27
C MET A 147 9.87 -9.07 0.01
N PRO A 148 10.55 -9.58 1.07
CA PRO A 148 11.66 -10.51 0.90
C PRO A 148 11.16 -11.80 0.23
N SER A 149 11.95 -12.36 -0.69
CA SER A 149 11.61 -13.62 -1.35
C SER A 149 12.86 -14.41 -1.69
N ILE A 150 12.75 -15.74 -1.70
CA ILE A 150 13.80 -16.64 -2.17
C ILE A 150 13.37 -17.19 -3.54
N ILE A 151 14.11 -16.84 -4.58
CA ILE A 151 13.82 -17.28 -5.96
C ILE A 151 15.05 -17.99 -6.49
N ARG A 152 14.90 -19.29 -6.81
CA ARG A 152 16.01 -20.15 -7.25
C ARG A 152 17.19 -20.11 -6.27
N ASP A 153 16.90 -20.31 -4.99
CA ASP A 153 17.86 -20.32 -3.87
C ASP A 153 18.64 -19.01 -3.66
N LYS A 154 18.11 -17.89 -4.16
CA LYS A 154 18.75 -16.58 -4.06
C LYS A 154 17.81 -15.56 -3.43
N GLN A 155 18.34 -14.81 -2.47
CA GLN A 155 17.63 -13.70 -1.85
C GLN A 155 17.32 -12.64 -2.90
N CYS A 156 16.04 -12.30 -2.99
CA CYS A 156 15.51 -11.24 -3.81
C CYS A 156 14.57 -10.38 -2.97
N TYR A 157 14.21 -9.23 -3.52
CA TYR A 157 13.27 -8.31 -2.91
C TYR A 157 12.28 -7.80 -3.96
N ILE A 158 11.00 -7.86 -3.63
CA ILE A 158 9.93 -7.32 -4.46
C ILE A 158 9.55 -5.95 -3.90
N VAL A 159 9.56 -4.95 -4.77
CA VAL A 159 9.27 -3.55 -4.44
C VAL A 159 7.96 -3.15 -5.10
N ALA A 160 6.99 -2.75 -4.29
CA ALA A 160 5.64 -2.38 -4.75
C ALA A 160 5.15 -1.11 -4.06
N ASN A 161 4.13 -0.48 -4.66
CA ASN A 161 3.44 0.72 -4.19
C ASN A 161 4.38 1.80 -3.61
N GLY A 162 5.20 2.39 -4.48
CA GLY A 162 6.01 3.56 -4.10
C GLY A 162 5.14 4.81 -3.95
N TYR A 163 5.33 5.53 -2.84
CA TYR A 163 4.69 6.81 -2.53
C TYR A 163 5.74 7.86 -2.19
N GLY A 164 5.45 9.12 -2.49
CA GLY A 164 6.42 10.24 -2.43
C GLY A 164 7.40 10.21 -3.62
N LEU A 165 8.02 9.04 -3.85
CA LEU A 165 8.79 8.71 -5.04
C LEU A 165 8.11 7.57 -5.81
N ALA A 166 8.32 7.52 -7.13
CA ALA A 166 7.81 6.41 -7.93
C ALA A 166 8.43 5.08 -7.49
N THR A 167 7.69 3.97 -7.57
CA THR A 167 8.19 2.61 -7.21
C THR A 167 9.53 2.29 -7.86
N LEU A 168 9.72 2.70 -9.12
CA LEU A 168 10.99 2.53 -9.85
C LEU A 168 12.16 3.29 -9.21
N GLN A 169 11.94 4.48 -8.66
CA GLN A 169 12.98 5.23 -7.95
C GLN A 169 13.35 4.54 -6.64
N CYS A 170 12.35 4.12 -5.85
CA CYS A 170 12.57 3.31 -4.64
C CYS A 170 13.35 2.03 -4.95
N THR A 171 12.98 1.34 -6.03
CA THR A 171 13.64 0.11 -6.52
C THR A 171 15.13 0.36 -6.81
N ARG A 172 15.48 1.49 -7.43
CA ARG A 172 16.87 1.85 -7.74
C ARG A 172 17.67 2.17 -6.49
N ILE A 173 17.06 2.90 -5.56
CA ILE A 173 17.70 3.21 -4.27
C ILE A 173 18.01 1.91 -3.55
N LEU A 174 17.05 0.99 -3.48
CA LEU A 174 17.25 -0.35 -2.90
C LEU A 174 18.32 -1.15 -3.66
N SER A 175 18.32 -1.13 -5.00
CA SER A 175 19.30 -1.88 -5.77
C SER A 175 20.73 -1.40 -5.48
N VAL A 176 20.93 -0.09 -5.33
CA VAL A 176 22.21 0.49 -4.88
C VAL A 176 22.52 0.09 -3.44
N TYR A 177 21.55 0.12 -2.52
CA TYR A 177 21.73 -0.29 -1.12
C TYR A 177 22.27 -1.72 -0.99
N LEU A 178 21.70 -2.64 -1.78
CA LEU A 178 22.01 -4.07 -1.72
C LEU A 178 23.24 -4.47 -2.54
N ASP A 179 23.94 -3.50 -3.14
CA ASP A 179 25.00 -3.74 -4.14
C ASP A 179 24.52 -4.68 -5.27
N HIS A 180 23.25 -4.54 -5.64
CA HIS A 180 22.61 -5.27 -6.72
C HIS A 180 22.42 -4.34 -7.92
N SER A 181 23.12 -4.63 -9.02
CA SER A 181 23.06 -3.79 -10.22
C SER A 181 21.79 -4.00 -11.05
N TYR A 182 20.92 -4.94 -10.68
CA TYR A 182 19.82 -5.40 -11.53
C TYR A 182 18.48 -5.33 -10.83
N TYR A 183 17.52 -4.76 -11.55
CA TYR A 183 16.11 -4.81 -11.22
C TYR A 183 15.29 -4.97 -12.51
N HIS A 184 14.15 -5.63 -12.41
CA HIS A 184 13.24 -5.85 -13.54
C HIS A 184 11.81 -5.58 -13.10
N LYS A 185 11.00 -5.04 -14.03
CA LYS A 185 9.57 -4.88 -13.79
C LYS A 185 8.92 -6.26 -13.92
N ILE A 186 8.14 -6.65 -12.92
CA ILE A 186 7.43 -7.93 -12.92
C ILE A 186 5.93 -7.69 -12.80
N ARG A 187 5.16 -8.70 -13.21
CA ARG A 187 3.78 -8.88 -12.78
C ARG A 187 3.78 -9.61 -11.44
N LEU A 188 2.94 -9.17 -10.53
CA LEU A 188 2.78 -9.69 -9.19
C LEU A 188 1.35 -10.18 -9.07
N LEU A 189 1.22 -11.44 -8.67
CA LEU A 189 -0.04 -12.13 -8.43
C LEU A 189 -0.11 -12.49 -6.95
N ASN A 190 -1.32 -12.67 -6.44
CA ASN A 190 -1.55 -13.39 -5.20
C ASN A 190 -2.63 -14.44 -5.44
N ASN A 191 -2.26 -15.72 -5.36
CA ASN A 191 -3.16 -16.84 -5.64
C ASN A 191 -3.76 -16.75 -7.05
N ASP A 192 -2.88 -16.62 -8.05
CA ASP A 192 -3.18 -16.45 -9.48
C ASP A 192 -3.97 -15.17 -9.85
N ASP A 193 -4.28 -14.29 -8.89
CA ASP A 193 -5.06 -13.06 -9.11
C ASP A 193 -4.19 -11.79 -9.00
N PRO A 194 -4.11 -10.93 -10.04
CA PRO A 194 -3.42 -9.64 -9.98
C PRO A 194 -4.22 -8.53 -9.26
N GLU A 195 -5.51 -8.72 -9.03
CA GLU A 195 -6.46 -7.74 -8.48
C GLU A 195 -7.19 -8.25 -7.23
N GLY A 196 -6.76 -9.40 -6.68
CA GLY A 196 -7.36 -10.03 -5.51
C GLY A 196 -7.19 -9.24 -4.21
N GLU A 197 -7.45 -9.91 -3.08
CA GLU A 197 -7.44 -9.32 -1.73
C GLU A 197 -6.12 -8.60 -1.38
N LEU A 198 -5.00 -9.14 -1.87
CA LEU A 198 -3.72 -8.46 -1.77
C LEU A 198 -3.65 -7.29 -2.76
N TRP A 199 -4.10 -6.12 -2.33
CA TRP A 199 -4.10 -4.94 -3.16
C TRP A 199 -2.69 -4.43 -3.48
N ILE A 200 -2.26 -4.62 -4.73
CA ILE A 200 -1.01 -4.09 -5.28
C ILE A 200 -1.31 -3.00 -6.30
N ASN A 201 -0.83 -1.81 -6.00
CA ASN A 201 -1.12 -0.60 -6.74
C ASN A 201 -0.55 -0.70 -8.18
N GLY A 202 -1.33 -0.28 -9.17
CA GLY A 202 -0.93 -0.35 -10.58
C GLY A 202 -1.16 -1.73 -11.24
N GLN A 203 -2.24 -2.42 -10.89
CA GLN A 203 -2.70 -3.68 -11.53
C GLN A 203 -1.67 -4.82 -11.41
N GLY A 204 -1.20 -5.09 -10.20
CA GLY A 204 -0.18 -6.13 -9.96
C GLY A 204 1.20 -5.78 -10.53
N SER A 205 1.53 -4.50 -10.75
CA SER A 205 2.82 -4.10 -11.27
C SER A 205 3.85 -3.87 -10.14
N ALA A 206 4.91 -4.67 -10.08
CA ALA A 206 5.99 -4.51 -9.11
C ALA A 206 7.39 -4.52 -9.78
N PHE A 207 8.43 -4.40 -8.96
CA PHE A 207 9.81 -4.57 -9.39
C PHE A 207 10.52 -5.62 -8.55
N LEU A 208 11.30 -6.48 -9.20
CA LEU A 208 12.18 -7.44 -8.55
C LEU A 208 13.61 -6.91 -8.51
N VAL A 209 14.24 -6.95 -7.34
CA VAL A 209 15.65 -6.60 -7.10
C VAL A 209 16.39 -7.84 -6.61
N GLY A 210 17.55 -8.14 -7.21
CA GLY A 210 18.34 -9.32 -6.86
C GLY A 210 19.46 -9.63 -7.87
N PRO A 211 20.05 -10.83 -7.81
CA PRO A 211 21.08 -11.27 -8.75
C PRO A 211 20.60 -11.25 -10.21
N GLN A 212 21.48 -10.85 -11.13
CA GLN A 212 21.14 -10.65 -12.55
C GLN A 212 20.46 -11.87 -13.17
N ASP A 213 20.99 -13.07 -12.93
CA ASP A 213 20.55 -14.30 -13.56
C ASP A 213 19.15 -14.76 -13.09
N VAL A 214 18.71 -14.29 -11.93
CA VAL A 214 17.34 -14.46 -11.45
C VAL A 214 16.45 -13.39 -12.08
N VAL A 215 16.81 -12.12 -11.87
CA VAL A 215 15.99 -10.95 -12.24
C VAL A 215 15.63 -10.90 -13.72
N VAL A 216 16.57 -11.20 -14.63
CA VAL A 216 16.32 -11.13 -16.09
C VAL A 216 15.39 -12.24 -16.61
N ASN A 217 15.22 -13.32 -15.83
CA ASN A 217 14.48 -14.50 -16.23
C ASN A 217 13.16 -14.66 -15.45
N THR A 218 12.75 -13.62 -14.72
CA THR A 218 11.52 -13.59 -13.94
C THR A 218 10.67 -12.42 -14.42
N SER A 219 9.56 -12.72 -15.09
CA SER A 219 8.59 -11.72 -15.54
C SER A 219 7.36 -11.62 -14.64
N GLU A 220 7.12 -12.66 -13.83
CA GLU A 220 5.94 -12.80 -12.98
C GLU A 220 6.32 -13.52 -11.68
N ILE A 221 5.66 -13.16 -10.59
CA ILE A 221 5.74 -13.83 -9.28
C ILE A 221 4.33 -13.93 -8.72
N ASP A 222 3.97 -15.12 -8.25
CA ASP A 222 2.83 -15.32 -7.36
C ASP A 222 3.35 -15.41 -5.92
N LEU A 223 2.78 -14.61 -5.04
CA LEU A 223 3.20 -14.52 -3.64
C LEU A 223 2.64 -15.65 -2.79
N HIS A 224 1.50 -16.25 -3.17
CA HIS A 224 0.78 -17.23 -2.37
C HIS A 224 0.64 -16.83 -0.89
N ILE A 225 0.37 -15.53 -0.64
CA ILE A 225 0.13 -15.04 0.71
C ILE A 225 -1.32 -15.35 1.03
N GLU A 226 -1.49 -16.26 1.98
CA GLU A 226 -2.76 -16.51 2.64
C GLU A 226 -3.08 -15.35 3.57
N ASP A 227 -4.33 -14.92 3.58
CA ASP A 227 -4.82 -14.02 4.60
C ASP A 227 -5.06 -14.82 5.88
N VAL A 228 -4.06 -14.80 6.76
CA VAL A 228 -4.07 -15.54 8.04
C VAL A 228 -5.11 -15.01 9.02
N ASP A 229 -5.58 -13.77 8.82
CA ASP A 229 -6.64 -13.17 9.61
C ASP A 229 -8.01 -13.28 8.93
N LYS A 230 -8.07 -13.92 7.76
CA LYS A 230 -9.33 -14.16 7.07
C LYS A 230 -10.18 -15.10 7.88
N ASN A 231 -11.44 -14.71 8.03
CA ASN A 231 -12.44 -15.47 8.75
C ASN A 231 -12.13 -15.65 10.24
N LEU A 232 -11.44 -14.72 10.90
CA LEU A 232 -11.36 -14.77 12.36
C LEU A 232 -12.60 -14.12 12.98
N CYS A 233 -13.06 -14.69 14.10
CA CYS A 233 -14.10 -14.05 14.90
C CYS A 233 -13.61 -12.72 15.47
N GLU A 234 -14.36 -11.64 15.28
CA GLU A 234 -14.00 -10.30 15.80
C GLU A 234 -13.91 -10.24 17.33
N VAL A 235 -14.62 -11.12 18.03
CA VAL A 235 -14.65 -11.15 19.50
C VAL A 235 -13.54 -12.04 20.08
N CYS A 236 -13.47 -13.31 19.68
CA CYS A 236 -12.54 -14.28 20.28
C CYS A 236 -11.30 -14.57 19.45
N ARG A 237 -11.25 -14.07 18.20
CA ARG A 237 -10.17 -14.30 17.22
C ARG A 237 -9.97 -15.77 16.83
N GLU A 238 -10.95 -16.64 17.12
CA GLU A 238 -10.92 -18.01 16.63
C GLU A 238 -11.22 -18.07 15.13
N PRO A 239 -10.54 -18.95 14.38
CA PRO A 239 -10.78 -19.11 12.95
C PRO A 239 -12.14 -19.76 12.68
N ILE A 240 -12.84 -19.21 11.68
CA ILE A 240 -14.15 -19.63 11.20
C ILE A 240 -13.94 -20.32 9.85
N PRO A 241 -14.48 -21.53 9.64
CA PRO A 241 -14.42 -22.19 8.35
C PRO A 241 -15.01 -21.33 7.22
N GLU A 242 -14.37 -21.32 6.05
CA GLU A 242 -14.80 -20.51 4.89
C GLU A 242 -16.26 -20.76 4.46
N ASP A 243 -16.73 -22.01 4.60
CA ASP A 243 -18.10 -22.41 4.30
C ASP A 243 -19.14 -21.92 5.33
N GLU A 244 -18.67 -21.48 6.50
CA GLU A 244 -19.51 -21.00 7.60
C GLU A 244 -19.56 -19.46 7.70
N VAL A 245 -18.68 -18.73 7.01
CA VAL A 245 -18.54 -17.26 7.10
C VAL A 245 -19.87 -16.52 6.91
N SER A 246 -20.64 -16.94 5.90
CA SER A 246 -21.94 -16.31 5.61
C SER A 246 -23.03 -16.59 6.64
N SER A 247 -22.86 -17.63 7.47
CA SER A 247 -23.87 -18.03 8.48
C SER A 247 -23.73 -17.24 9.77
N TYR A 248 -22.61 -16.55 10.00
CA TYR A 248 -22.31 -15.87 11.25
C TYR A 248 -21.88 -14.42 11.05
N MET A 249 -22.40 -13.79 10.00
CA MET A 249 -22.28 -12.35 9.80
C MET A 249 -23.28 -11.65 10.72
N ALA A 250 -22.79 -10.87 11.67
CA ALA A 250 -23.61 -10.11 12.59
C ALA A 250 -24.34 -8.95 11.87
N PRO A 251 -25.45 -8.43 12.44
CA PRO A 251 -26.21 -7.34 11.82
C PRO A 251 -25.43 -6.04 11.57
N ASP A 252 -24.34 -5.81 12.30
CA ASP A 252 -23.42 -4.68 12.13
C ASP A 252 -22.33 -4.93 11.07
N GLY A 253 -22.24 -6.15 10.54
CA GLY A 253 -21.27 -6.57 9.55
C GLY A 253 -20.03 -7.25 10.13
N ASP A 254 -19.95 -7.44 11.45
CA ASP A 254 -18.85 -8.15 12.08
C ASP A 254 -18.98 -9.66 11.85
N LEU A 255 -17.84 -10.33 11.67
CA LEU A 255 -17.80 -11.79 11.52
C LEU A 255 -17.58 -12.45 12.88
N LEU A 256 -18.51 -13.30 13.31
CA LEU A 256 -18.46 -13.97 14.61
C LEU A 256 -18.34 -15.50 14.46
N CYS A 257 -17.72 -16.20 15.41
CA CYS A 257 -17.84 -17.67 15.46
C CYS A 257 -19.22 -18.06 16.02
N ASP A 258 -19.65 -19.31 15.85
CA ASP A 258 -20.96 -19.80 16.34
C ASP A 258 -21.23 -19.45 17.82
N GLU A 259 -20.24 -19.64 18.69
CA GLU A 259 -20.39 -19.32 20.12
C GLU A 259 -20.54 -17.82 20.36
N CYS A 260 -19.69 -17.00 19.74
CA CYS A 260 -19.79 -15.54 19.88
C CYS A 260 -21.06 -14.99 19.24
N PHE A 261 -21.51 -15.54 18.11
CA PHE A 261 -22.76 -15.15 17.46
C PHE A 261 -23.94 -15.41 18.40
N ARG A 262 -24.07 -16.62 18.97
CA ARG A 262 -25.15 -16.95 19.92
C ARG A 262 -25.11 -16.10 21.19
N ASN A 263 -23.93 -15.67 21.62
CA ASN A 263 -23.74 -14.89 22.84
C ASN A 263 -23.87 -13.38 22.63
N ASN A 264 -23.79 -12.89 21.39
CA ASN A 264 -23.81 -11.46 21.08
C ASN A 264 -24.95 -11.04 20.14
N VAL A 265 -25.63 -11.98 19.49
CA VAL A 265 -26.75 -11.73 18.58
C VAL A 265 -28.00 -12.42 19.11
N GLY A 266 -29.11 -11.68 19.13
CA GLY A 266 -30.42 -12.15 19.53
C GLY A 266 -31.48 -11.73 18.53
N ASN A 267 -32.71 -12.21 18.70
CA ASN A 267 -33.83 -11.84 17.85
C ASN A 267 -34.75 -10.87 18.59
N CYS A 268 -35.21 -9.82 17.91
CA CYS A 268 -36.28 -8.98 18.42
C CYS A 268 -37.60 -9.73 18.39
N GLU A 269 -38.35 -9.79 19.50
CA GLU A 269 -39.61 -10.55 19.55
C GLU A 269 -40.74 -9.94 18.70
N SER A 270 -40.67 -8.65 18.41
CA SER A 270 -41.69 -7.95 17.60
C SER A 270 -41.46 -8.13 16.10
N CYS A 271 -40.25 -7.85 15.59
CA CYS A 271 -39.95 -7.93 14.16
C CYS A 271 -39.28 -9.23 13.71
N SER A 272 -38.78 -10.06 14.64
CA SER A 272 -37.97 -11.25 14.38
C SER A 272 -36.63 -10.99 13.69
N ASP A 273 -36.19 -9.74 13.57
CA ASP A 273 -34.87 -9.40 13.03
C ASP A 273 -33.76 -9.76 14.03
N GLU A 274 -32.62 -10.17 13.49
CA GLU A 274 -31.38 -10.36 14.24
C GLU A 274 -30.80 -8.99 14.63
N VAL A 275 -30.44 -8.84 15.90
CA VAL A 275 -29.90 -7.61 16.48
C VAL A 275 -28.82 -7.96 17.48
N MET A 276 -27.84 -7.08 17.65
CA MET A 276 -26.88 -7.22 18.72
C MET A 276 -27.60 -7.24 20.08
N ILE A 277 -27.24 -8.17 20.96
CA ILE A 277 -27.87 -8.34 22.28
C ILE A 277 -27.74 -7.06 23.12
N VAL A 278 -26.65 -6.31 22.94
CA VAL A 278 -26.44 -5.01 23.60
C VAL A 278 -27.45 -3.94 23.17
N ASP A 279 -28.09 -4.12 22.01
CA ASP A 279 -29.12 -3.22 21.46
C ASP A 279 -30.55 -3.75 21.70
N LEU A 280 -30.68 -4.93 22.34
CA LEU A 280 -31.96 -5.45 22.80
C LEU A 280 -32.28 -4.93 24.20
N VAL A 281 -33.51 -4.49 24.38
CA VAL A 281 -34.03 -4.00 25.65
C VAL A 281 -35.09 -4.96 26.17
N SER A 282 -34.93 -5.42 27.41
CA SER A 282 -35.95 -6.24 28.07
C SER A 282 -37.12 -5.37 28.55
N HIS A 283 -38.35 -5.84 28.33
CA HIS A 283 -39.58 -5.14 28.72
C HIS A 283 -40.50 -6.07 29.53
N GLU A 284 -41.38 -5.55 30.38
CA GLU A 284 -42.20 -6.42 31.26
C GLU A 284 -43.19 -7.32 30.49
N ASN A 285 -43.58 -6.91 29.28
CA ASN A 285 -44.53 -7.64 28.43
C ASN A 285 -43.87 -8.41 27.28
N PHE A 286 -42.57 -8.22 27.06
CA PHE A 286 -41.81 -8.79 25.95
C PHE A 286 -40.39 -9.07 26.43
N ASP A 287 -39.85 -10.26 26.18
CA ASP A 287 -38.56 -10.64 26.75
C ASP A 287 -37.45 -9.73 26.21
N LEU A 288 -37.42 -9.46 24.89
CA LEU A 288 -36.40 -8.63 24.23
C LEU A 288 -36.93 -7.89 22.99
N LEU A 289 -36.77 -6.56 22.96
CA LEU A 289 -37.15 -5.70 21.82
C LEU A 289 -35.96 -4.89 21.31
N CYS A 290 -35.85 -4.75 19.99
CA CYS A 290 -34.92 -3.80 19.38
C CYS A 290 -35.38 -2.35 19.54
N SER A 291 -34.48 -1.38 19.44
CA SER A 291 -34.81 0.04 19.63
C SER A 291 -35.99 0.52 18.76
N PRO A 292 -36.04 0.24 17.44
CA PRO A 292 -37.19 0.63 16.61
C PRO A 292 -38.52 0.03 17.08
N CYS A 293 -38.56 -1.26 17.42
CA CYS A 293 -39.77 -1.92 17.92
C CYS A 293 -40.17 -1.38 19.30
N LEU A 294 -39.20 -1.11 20.18
CA LEU A 294 -39.46 -0.52 21.49
C LEU A 294 -40.08 0.88 21.36
N GLU A 295 -39.61 1.70 20.42
CA GLU A 295 -40.20 3.02 20.16
C GLU A 295 -41.59 2.94 19.52
N HIS A 296 -41.82 1.94 18.67
CA HIS A 296 -43.11 1.73 18.02
C HIS A 296 -44.17 1.20 18.98
N GLU A 297 -43.85 0.12 19.71
CA GLU A 297 -44.75 -0.58 20.64
C GLU A 297 -44.89 0.17 21.97
N PHE A 298 -43.85 0.93 22.37
CA PHE A 298 -43.81 1.65 23.64
C PHE A 298 -43.26 3.08 23.49
N PRO A 299 -43.98 3.97 22.78
CA PRO A 299 -43.57 5.37 22.63
C PRO A 299 -43.49 6.09 23.98
N LEU A 300 -42.62 7.11 24.05
CA LEU A 300 -42.51 7.97 25.23
C LEU A 300 -43.74 8.89 25.34
N CYS A 301 -44.32 8.96 26.53
CA CYS A 301 -45.36 9.93 26.83
C CYS A 301 -44.81 11.36 26.72
N GLY A 302 -45.50 12.22 25.96
CA GLY A 302 -45.08 13.62 25.78
C GLY A 302 -45.07 14.49 27.05
N HIS A 303 -45.64 14.01 28.17
CA HIS A 303 -45.70 14.77 29.43
C HIS A 303 -44.69 14.30 30.48
N CYS A 304 -44.62 12.98 30.74
CA CYS A 304 -43.74 12.42 31.77
C CYS A 304 -42.52 11.69 31.22
N SER A 305 -42.42 11.52 29.90
CA SER A 305 -41.37 10.74 29.23
C SER A 305 -41.28 9.28 29.67
N GLU A 306 -42.34 8.73 30.28
CA GLU A 306 -42.44 7.28 30.53
C GLU A 306 -42.91 6.56 29.26
N ARG A 307 -42.41 5.35 29.02
CA ARG A 307 -42.86 4.50 27.91
C ARG A 307 -44.25 3.94 28.20
N VAL A 308 -45.15 4.05 27.24
CA VAL A 308 -46.53 3.54 27.35
C VAL A 308 -46.88 2.65 26.16
N PRO A 309 -47.63 1.56 26.35
CA PRO A 309 -48.05 0.71 25.23
C PRO A 309 -48.75 1.53 24.14
N ALA A 310 -48.43 1.25 22.88
CA ALA A 310 -49.02 1.93 21.74
C ALA A 310 -50.55 1.78 21.75
N GLY A 311 -51.26 2.91 21.71
CA GLY A 311 -52.72 2.95 21.79
C GLY A 311 -53.30 3.07 23.20
N GLU A 312 -52.47 3.05 24.26
CA GLU A 312 -52.92 3.29 25.64
C GLU A 312 -52.63 4.72 26.12
N ALA A 313 -53.53 5.27 26.94
CA ALA A 313 -53.35 6.58 27.56
C ALA A 313 -52.44 6.49 28.80
N CYS A 314 -51.45 7.38 28.88
CA CYS A 314 -50.53 7.45 30.00
C CYS A 314 -51.25 7.78 31.33
N ALA A 315 -50.78 7.20 32.44
CA ALA A 315 -51.35 7.44 33.76
C ALA A 315 -51.32 8.92 34.18
N CYS A 316 -50.29 9.68 33.78
CA CYS A 316 -50.19 11.11 34.07
C CYS A 316 -51.30 11.93 33.37
N GLN A 317 -51.77 11.49 32.20
CA GLN A 317 -52.86 12.16 31.47
C GLN A 317 -54.23 11.88 32.09
N LYS A 318 -54.38 10.74 32.78
CA LYS A 318 -55.64 10.37 33.46
C LYS A 318 -55.90 11.22 34.72
N GLN A 319 -54.87 11.79 35.33
CA GLN A 319 -55.02 12.63 36.52
C GLN A 319 -55.54 14.04 36.20
N GLU A 320 -55.14 14.63 35.09
CA GLU A 320 -55.62 15.96 34.67
C GLU A 320 -57.11 15.97 34.29
N THR A 321 -57.65 14.85 33.81
CA THR A 321 -59.06 14.80 33.39
C THR A 321 -60.05 14.80 34.57
N VAL A 322 -59.61 14.41 35.78
CA VAL A 322 -60.48 14.33 36.96
C VAL A 322 -60.57 15.67 37.70
N GLU A 323 -59.53 16.51 37.67
CA GLU A 323 -59.56 17.83 38.33
C GLU A 323 -60.35 18.89 37.54
N VAL A 324 -60.51 18.74 36.22
CA VAL A 324 -61.26 19.71 35.39
C VAL A 324 -62.79 19.52 35.48
N ILE A 325 -63.28 18.36 35.95
CA ILE A 325 -64.72 18.08 36.10
C ILE A 325 -65.26 18.49 37.48
N ALA A 326 -64.38 18.89 38.41
CA ALA A 326 -64.74 19.20 39.81
C ALA A 326 -64.90 20.71 40.14
N ASN A 327 -65.04 21.60 39.14
CA ASN A 327 -65.35 23.02 39.33
C ASN A 327 -66.59 23.48 38.56
#